data_AF-A0A973Y973-F1
#
_entry.id   AF-A0A973Y973-F1
#
_cell.length_a   1.000
_cell.length_b   1.000
_cell.length_c   1.000
_cell.angle_alpha   90.00
_cell.angle_beta   90.00
_cell.angle_gamma   90.00
#
_symmetry.space_group_name_H-M   'P 1'
#
loop_
_entity.id
_entity.type
_entity.pdbx_description
1 polymer ?
#
loop_
_entity_poly.entity_id
_entity_poly.type
_entity_poly.pdbx_seq_one_letter_code
_entity_poly.pdbx_strand_id
1 'polypeptide(L)'
;MRLWERMVPGARRRWALLLGPLGLLAATLALRGARPCPDDQPLCRQRLYHTLELPTGRRINCSGIVRGDRRAIEEAQLSNLEVANRRAPLTPGEYLNMTRDCSAFRASRRFIEFPLSQEEAEFPIAYSMVIHDKIEMFERLLRSLYAPQNVYCVHTDSKSPAAFQEAVRAIAACFPNVFVASRLENVVYASWSRLQADLNCMQDLLRSAVPWRYLLNTCGTDFPIKTNAEIVRALKVLQGRNSLESEKPSAAKRARWQYHHEVGKAISRTAVEKLPPPLSHPMFTGNAYIVVTRGFVQHIFENPTAQKFLEWAKDTYSPDEHVWATLTRMPGAPGALPHNDKFQLSDMNALPRLVKWQYLEGDPSRGAPYPPCSGRHQRSVCIYGVGDVAWMLQQHHLLANKFDPQVDDAAILCLEEHLRHRALYGRGL
;
A
#
# COMPACT_ATOMS: atom_id res chain seq x y z
N MET A 1 -46.11 43.31 -54.73
CA MET A 1 -46.40 41.92 -55.17
C MET A 1 -46.56 41.08 -53.91
N ARG A 2 -47.79 40.87 -53.44
CA ARG A 2 -48.56 39.58 -53.49
C ARG A 2 -47.89 38.48 -52.65
N LEU A 3 -48.38 38.23 -51.43
CA LEU A 3 -49.37 37.22 -51.00
C LEU A 3 -48.65 35.97 -50.43
N TRP A 4 -48.61 35.78 -49.11
CA TRP A 4 -49.51 34.94 -48.28
C TRP A 4 -49.17 33.44 -48.33
N GLU A 5 -48.82 32.83 -47.19
CA GLU A 5 -49.73 31.92 -46.47
C GLU A 5 -49.18 31.41 -45.13
N ARG A 6 -50.11 31.27 -44.18
CA ARG A 6 -49.97 30.67 -42.85
C ARG A 6 -49.94 29.15 -42.96
N MET A 7 -49.23 28.46 -42.07
CA MET A 7 -49.65 27.13 -41.59
C MET A 7 -49.18 26.85 -40.15
N VAL A 8 -50.10 26.26 -39.39
CA VAL A 8 -50.12 25.93 -37.95
C VAL A 8 -49.51 24.52 -37.71
N PRO A 9 -49.08 24.12 -36.49
CA PRO A 9 -47.96 23.20 -36.27
C PRO A 9 -48.34 21.72 -36.17
N GLY A 10 -47.45 20.85 -36.65
CA GLY A 10 -47.52 19.40 -36.52
C GLY A 10 -46.88 18.89 -35.22
N ALA A 11 -47.69 18.25 -34.39
CA ALA A 11 -47.30 17.60 -33.15
C ALA A 11 -46.27 16.48 -33.36
N ARG A 12 -45.12 16.56 -32.67
CA ARG A 12 -44.27 15.38 -32.39
C ARG A 12 -44.43 14.99 -30.92
N ARG A 13 -45.11 13.86 -30.73
CA ARG A 13 -45.35 13.19 -29.44
C ARG A 13 -44.01 12.89 -28.75
N ARG A 14 -43.81 13.47 -27.57
CA ARG A 14 -42.83 13.00 -26.58
C ARG A 14 -43.38 11.71 -25.96
N TRP A 15 -42.71 10.59 -26.19
CA TRP A 15 -42.92 9.40 -25.37
C TRP A 15 -42.11 9.57 -24.09
N ALA A 16 -42.78 10.01 -23.03
CA ALA A 16 -42.27 9.91 -21.68
C ALA A 16 -42.46 8.46 -21.21
N LEU A 17 -41.38 7.69 -21.14
CA LEU A 17 -41.37 6.43 -20.41
C LEU A 17 -41.37 6.75 -18.91
N LEU A 18 -42.56 6.76 -18.32
CA LEU A 18 -42.78 6.73 -16.88
C LEU A 18 -42.30 5.38 -16.33
N LEU A 19 -41.05 5.32 -15.88
CA LEU A 19 -40.59 4.27 -14.98
C LEU A 19 -41.09 4.62 -13.57
N GLY A 20 -42.12 3.91 -13.12
CA GLY A 20 -42.71 4.07 -11.79
C GLY A 20 -41.75 3.70 -10.65
N PRO A 21 -42.14 3.99 -9.38
CA PRO A 21 -41.26 3.97 -8.21
C PRO A 21 -40.77 2.57 -7.79
N LEU A 22 -41.18 1.51 -8.50
CA LEU A 22 -40.81 0.12 -8.21
C LEU A 22 -39.46 -0.30 -8.79
N GLY A 23 -38.86 0.51 -9.69
CA GLY A 23 -37.54 0.23 -10.29
C GLY A 23 -36.33 0.61 -9.41
N LEU A 24 -36.51 1.52 -8.44
CA LEU A 24 -35.43 1.96 -7.53
C LEU A 24 -35.35 1.16 -6.22
N LEU A 25 -36.38 0.39 -5.89
CA LEU A 25 -36.38 -0.52 -4.73
C LEU A 25 -35.66 -1.85 -5.01
N ALA A 26 -35.56 -2.27 -6.28
CA ALA A 26 -34.84 -3.50 -6.64
C ALA A 26 -33.31 -3.34 -6.56
N ALA A 27 -32.78 -2.12 -6.78
CA ALA A 27 -31.34 -1.85 -6.70
C ALA A 27 -30.83 -1.67 -5.25
N THR A 28 -31.71 -1.35 -4.30
CA THR A 28 -31.37 -1.09 -2.90
C THR A 28 -31.49 -2.33 -2.00
N LEU A 29 -32.26 -3.34 -2.41
CA LEU A 29 -32.41 -4.60 -1.66
C LEU A 29 -31.34 -5.67 -1.98
N ALA A 30 -30.57 -5.52 -3.07
CA ALA A 30 -29.53 -6.48 -3.45
C ALA A 30 -28.16 -6.26 -2.78
N LEU A 31 -27.98 -5.18 -2.01
CA LEU A 31 -26.69 -4.80 -1.39
C LEU A 31 -26.70 -4.84 0.13
N ARG A 32 -27.69 -5.51 0.75
CA ARG A 32 -27.64 -5.85 2.18
C ARG A 32 -26.65 -6.99 2.39
N GLY A 33 -25.37 -6.65 2.60
CA GLY A 33 -24.30 -7.55 3.04
C GLY A 33 -24.17 -8.80 2.19
N ALA A 34 -23.27 -8.78 1.21
CA ALA A 34 -22.96 -9.95 0.40
C ALA A 34 -22.62 -11.15 1.31
N ARG A 35 -23.58 -12.05 1.52
CA ARG A 35 -23.35 -13.31 2.22
C ARG A 35 -22.41 -14.15 1.34
N PRO A 36 -21.42 -14.86 1.92
CA PRO A 36 -20.57 -15.75 1.14
C PRO A 36 -21.43 -16.77 0.39
N CYS A 37 -21.26 -16.85 -0.92
CA CYS A 37 -21.88 -17.89 -1.73
C CYS A 37 -21.25 -19.24 -1.33
N PRO A 38 -22.03 -20.29 -1.07
CA PRO A 38 -21.46 -21.62 -0.87
C PRO A 38 -20.75 -22.08 -2.17
N ASP A 39 -19.66 -22.85 -2.01
CA ASP A 39 -18.73 -23.24 -3.09
C ASP A 39 -19.40 -24.02 -4.24
N ASP A 40 -20.60 -24.55 -4.00
CA ASP A 40 -21.41 -25.34 -4.91
C ASP A 40 -22.31 -24.51 -5.86
N GLN A 41 -22.27 -23.17 -5.81
CA GLN A 41 -23.06 -22.29 -6.67
C GLN A 41 -22.22 -21.34 -7.56
N PRO A 42 -21.76 -21.81 -8.74
CA PRO A 42 -20.93 -21.01 -9.65
C PRO A 42 -21.58 -19.70 -10.11
N LEU A 43 -22.89 -19.71 -10.34
CA LEU A 43 -23.66 -18.53 -10.78
C LEU A 43 -23.77 -17.46 -9.69
N CYS A 44 -23.88 -17.86 -8.41
CA CYS A 44 -23.87 -16.93 -7.27
C CYS A 44 -22.52 -16.23 -7.17
N ARG A 45 -21.43 -17.02 -7.22
CA ARG A 45 -20.05 -16.54 -7.16
C ARG A 45 -19.74 -15.58 -8.31
N GLN A 46 -20.15 -15.91 -9.53
CA GLN A 46 -19.94 -15.04 -10.70
C GLN A 46 -20.69 -13.70 -10.56
N ARG A 47 -21.94 -13.70 -10.10
CA ARG A 47 -22.68 -12.47 -9.85
C ARG A 47 -22.01 -11.62 -8.76
N LEU A 48 -21.60 -12.24 -7.66
CA LEU A 48 -20.90 -11.57 -6.58
C LEU A 48 -19.59 -10.93 -7.07
N TYR A 49 -18.79 -11.67 -7.83
CA TYR A 49 -17.52 -11.19 -8.35
C TYR A 49 -17.68 -10.05 -9.35
N HIS A 50 -18.68 -10.13 -10.23
CA HIS A 50 -19.04 -9.01 -11.11
C HIS A 50 -19.43 -7.75 -10.32
N THR A 51 -20.10 -7.88 -9.16
CA THR A 51 -20.38 -6.71 -8.30
C THR A 51 -19.16 -6.19 -7.55
N LEU A 52 -18.05 -6.91 -7.53
CA LEU A 52 -16.78 -6.51 -6.92
C LEU A 52 -15.77 -6.00 -7.96
N GLU A 53 -16.07 -6.08 -9.26
CA GLU A 53 -15.23 -5.47 -10.27
C GLU A 53 -15.19 -3.95 -10.09
N LEU A 54 -14.00 -3.38 -10.28
CA LEU A 54 -13.82 -1.94 -10.23
C LEU A 54 -14.32 -1.35 -11.55
N PRO A 55 -15.11 -0.27 -11.53
CA PRO A 55 -15.64 0.32 -12.75
C PRO A 55 -14.49 0.81 -13.64
N THR A 56 -14.56 0.50 -14.93
CA THR A 56 -13.64 1.01 -15.96
C THR A 56 -13.91 2.51 -16.17
N GLY A 57 -13.39 3.36 -15.28
CA GLY A 57 -13.63 4.80 -15.31
C GLY A 57 -13.00 5.51 -16.52
N ARG A 58 -12.03 4.89 -17.18
CA ARG A 58 -11.35 5.39 -18.39
C ARG A 58 -11.30 4.27 -19.43
N ARG A 59 -11.29 4.63 -20.73
CA ARG A 59 -10.99 3.68 -21.82
C ARG A 59 -9.48 3.38 -21.87
N ILE A 60 -8.91 2.88 -20.77
CA ILE A 60 -7.53 2.44 -20.71
C ILE A 60 -7.52 0.92 -20.92
N ASN A 61 -6.72 0.44 -21.86
CA ASN A 61 -6.55 -1.00 -22.08
C ASN A 61 -5.58 -1.60 -21.06
N CYS A 62 -6.02 -1.74 -19.81
CA CYS A 62 -5.19 -2.28 -18.73
C CYS A 62 -4.71 -3.72 -19.02
N SER A 63 -5.53 -4.54 -19.69
CA SER A 63 -5.13 -5.88 -20.12
C SER A 63 -3.94 -5.89 -21.10
N GLY A 64 -3.84 -4.88 -21.96
CA GLY A 64 -2.70 -4.68 -22.86
C GLY A 64 -1.48 -4.19 -22.09
N ILE A 65 -1.66 -3.18 -21.23
CA ILE A 65 -0.58 -2.60 -20.40
C ILE A 65 0.09 -3.65 -19.53
N VAL A 66 -0.69 -4.48 -18.83
CA VAL A 66 -0.16 -5.55 -17.98
C VAL A 66 0.66 -6.57 -18.77
N ARG A 67 0.33 -6.78 -20.06
CA ARG A 67 1.07 -7.67 -20.97
C ARG A 67 2.27 -7.00 -21.65
N GLY A 68 2.49 -5.70 -21.41
CA GLY A 68 3.55 -4.94 -22.08
C GLY A 68 3.23 -4.58 -23.53
N ASP A 69 1.94 -4.51 -23.91
CA ASP A 69 1.54 -4.04 -25.24
C ASP A 69 1.94 -2.56 -25.40
N ARG A 70 2.90 -2.33 -26.29
CA ARG A 70 3.47 -1.00 -26.56
C ARG A 70 2.40 0.01 -26.94
N ARG A 71 1.42 -0.38 -27.76
CA ARG A 71 0.35 0.52 -28.21
C ARG A 71 -0.56 0.89 -27.05
N ALA A 72 -0.92 -0.07 -26.21
CA ALA A 72 -1.76 0.21 -25.03
C ALA A 72 -1.05 1.14 -24.03
N ILE A 73 0.26 0.99 -23.87
CA ILE A 73 1.09 1.86 -23.01
C ILE A 73 1.16 3.28 -23.60
N GLU A 74 1.47 3.41 -24.88
CA GLU A 74 1.55 4.71 -25.57
C GLU A 74 0.20 5.46 -25.54
N GLU A 75 -0.91 4.76 -25.80
CA GLU A 75 -2.26 5.33 -25.71
C GLU A 75 -2.61 5.80 -24.28
N ALA A 76 -2.20 5.04 -23.26
CA ALA A 76 -2.43 5.41 -21.87
C ALA A 76 -1.56 6.60 -21.41
N GLN A 77 -0.30 6.66 -21.85
CA GLN A 77 0.58 7.81 -21.60
C GLN A 77 0.01 9.09 -22.22
N LEU A 78 -0.49 9.02 -23.46
CA LEU A 78 -1.17 10.14 -24.11
C LEU A 78 -2.44 10.55 -23.33
N SER A 79 -3.27 9.59 -22.93
CA SER A 79 -4.48 9.87 -22.15
C SER A 79 -4.16 10.54 -20.80
N ASN A 80 -3.07 10.15 -20.15
CA ASN A 80 -2.63 10.80 -18.90
C ASN A 80 -2.28 12.28 -19.10
N LEU A 81 -1.62 12.63 -20.21
CA LEU A 81 -1.31 14.03 -20.53
C LEU A 81 -2.57 14.88 -20.76
N GLU A 82 -3.59 14.31 -21.41
CA GLU A 82 -4.87 15.00 -21.65
C GLU A 82 -5.70 15.20 -20.37
N VAL A 83 -5.64 14.21 -19.47
CA VAL A 83 -6.48 14.16 -18.26
C VAL A 83 -5.79 14.77 -17.03
N ALA A 84 -4.46 14.99 -17.07
CA ALA A 84 -3.71 15.63 -15.99
C ALA A 84 -4.31 16.96 -15.54
N ASN A 85 -5.01 17.67 -16.43
CA ASN A 85 -5.68 18.95 -16.14
C ASN A 85 -7.16 18.85 -15.75
N ARG A 86 -7.77 17.66 -15.71
CA ARG A 86 -9.23 17.50 -15.55
C ARG A 86 -9.67 16.66 -14.34
N ARG A 87 -8.82 15.80 -13.79
CA ARG A 87 -9.19 14.97 -12.63
C ARG A 87 -8.86 15.69 -11.32
N ALA A 88 -9.89 15.97 -10.52
CA ALA A 88 -9.73 16.31 -9.12
C ALA A 88 -9.70 15.02 -8.27
N PRO A 89 -8.67 14.81 -7.41
CA PRO A 89 -8.70 13.75 -6.43
C PRO A 89 -9.83 13.93 -5.42
N LEU A 90 -10.33 12.82 -4.86
CA LEU A 90 -11.34 12.86 -3.80
C LEU A 90 -10.77 13.53 -2.54
N THR A 91 -11.55 14.44 -1.98
CA THR A 91 -11.20 15.25 -0.82
C THR A 91 -11.55 14.56 0.50
N PRO A 92 -10.94 14.96 1.63
CA PRO A 92 -11.33 14.43 2.94
C PRO A 92 -12.81 14.65 3.26
N GLY A 93 -13.40 15.78 2.86
CA GLY A 93 -14.82 16.08 3.08
C GLY A 93 -15.76 15.13 2.34
N GLU A 94 -15.40 14.69 1.13
CA GLU A 94 -16.17 13.68 0.40
C GLU A 94 -16.11 12.32 1.10
N TYR A 95 -14.94 11.92 1.62
CA TYR A 95 -14.82 10.69 2.41
C TYR A 95 -15.62 10.76 3.72
N LEU A 96 -15.65 11.90 4.40
CA LEU A 96 -16.49 12.11 5.58
C LEU A 96 -17.98 11.96 5.26
N ASN A 97 -18.42 12.42 4.08
CA ASN A 97 -19.81 12.26 3.67
C ASN A 97 -20.13 10.80 3.31
N MET A 98 -19.26 10.14 2.55
CA MET A 98 -19.46 8.75 2.12
C MET A 98 -19.48 7.76 3.30
N THR A 99 -18.65 7.99 4.33
CA THR A 99 -18.52 7.08 5.49
C THR A 99 -19.63 7.23 6.53
N ARG A 100 -20.58 8.16 6.36
CA ARG A 100 -21.79 8.27 7.20
C ARG A 100 -22.65 7.00 7.15
N ASP A 101 -22.66 6.33 6.01
CA ASP A 101 -23.23 5.00 5.84
C ASP A 101 -22.11 4.04 5.46
N CYS A 102 -21.54 3.36 6.45
CA CYS A 102 -20.45 2.41 6.21
C CYS A 102 -20.84 1.26 5.29
N SER A 103 -22.11 0.82 5.29
CA SER A 103 -22.54 -0.26 4.39
C SER A 103 -22.54 0.23 2.94
N ALA A 104 -23.07 1.44 2.71
CA ALA A 104 -23.02 2.07 1.39
C ALA A 104 -21.60 2.40 0.96
N PHE A 105 -20.74 2.86 1.87
CA PHE A 105 -19.32 3.11 1.61
C PHE A 105 -18.59 1.84 1.14
N ARG A 106 -18.65 0.75 1.93
CA ARG A 106 -17.97 -0.51 1.58
C ARG A 106 -18.48 -1.08 0.25
N ALA A 107 -19.79 -1.04 0.02
CA ALA A 107 -20.41 -1.48 -1.22
C ALA A 107 -20.01 -0.63 -2.43
N SER A 108 -20.12 0.70 -2.33
CA SER A 108 -19.82 1.63 -3.44
C SER A 108 -18.34 1.68 -3.79
N ARG A 109 -17.47 1.56 -2.79
CA ARG A 109 -16.02 1.49 -2.97
C ARG A 109 -15.52 0.09 -3.33
N ARG A 110 -16.39 -0.93 -3.32
CA ARG A 110 -16.12 -2.31 -3.72
C ARG A 110 -15.06 -2.98 -2.82
N PHE A 111 -15.20 -2.88 -1.51
CA PHE A 111 -14.38 -3.65 -0.57
C PHE A 111 -14.77 -5.14 -0.60
N ILE A 112 -13.79 -6.02 -0.42
CA ILE A 112 -14.02 -7.47 -0.31
C ILE A 112 -14.22 -7.80 1.18
N GLU A 113 -15.45 -8.11 1.57
CA GLU A 113 -15.86 -8.26 2.99
C GLU A 113 -15.89 -9.74 3.46
N PHE A 114 -15.37 -10.67 2.66
CA PHE A 114 -15.28 -12.10 3.00
C PHE A 114 -13.93 -12.68 2.54
N PRO A 115 -13.36 -13.69 3.23
CA PRO A 115 -12.17 -14.37 2.76
C PRO A 115 -12.40 -15.03 1.39
N LEU A 116 -11.47 -14.89 0.45
CA LEU A 116 -11.60 -15.47 -0.90
C LEU A 116 -11.19 -16.94 -0.98
N SER A 117 -10.48 -17.45 0.04
CA SER A 117 -10.10 -18.85 0.17
C SER A 117 -9.84 -19.23 1.64
N GLN A 118 -9.92 -20.53 1.95
CA GLN A 118 -9.54 -21.07 3.26
C GLN A 118 -8.07 -20.80 3.59
N GLU A 119 -7.18 -20.93 2.59
CA GLU A 119 -5.75 -20.64 2.73
C GLU A 119 -5.51 -19.20 3.23
N GLU A 120 -6.23 -18.23 2.69
CA GLU A 120 -6.12 -16.84 3.11
C GLU A 120 -6.75 -16.60 4.49
N ALA A 121 -7.88 -17.25 4.80
CA ALA A 121 -8.55 -17.17 6.09
C ALA A 121 -7.65 -17.67 7.25
N GLU A 122 -6.88 -18.72 7.01
CA GLU A 122 -6.01 -19.37 8.01
C GLU A 122 -4.63 -18.71 8.15
N PHE A 123 -4.32 -17.73 7.31
CA PHE A 123 -3.04 -17.00 7.34
C PHE A 123 -3.24 -15.48 7.46
N PRO A 124 -3.73 -14.96 8.61
CA PRO A 124 -3.94 -13.53 8.79
C PRO A 124 -2.63 -12.73 8.75
N ILE A 125 -2.68 -11.57 8.12
CA ILE A 125 -1.58 -10.63 7.98
C ILE A 125 -1.90 -9.34 8.74
N ALA A 126 -0.90 -8.76 9.39
CA ALA A 126 -0.96 -7.45 10.00
C ALA A 126 -0.32 -6.39 9.10
N TYR A 127 -0.93 -5.22 9.00
CA TYR A 127 -0.38 -4.07 8.29
C TYR A 127 -0.19 -2.88 9.23
N SER A 128 1.01 -2.28 9.20
CA SER A 128 1.29 -0.95 9.76
C SER A 128 1.27 0.07 8.62
N MET A 129 0.34 1.01 8.62
CA MET A 129 0.15 1.98 7.54
C MET A 129 0.47 3.39 8.02
N VAL A 130 1.65 3.92 7.65
CA VAL A 130 2.08 5.27 8.05
C VAL A 130 1.74 6.27 6.94
N ILE A 131 0.78 7.16 7.21
CA ILE A 131 0.24 8.12 6.23
C ILE A 131 0.24 9.55 6.76
N HIS A 132 0.27 10.53 5.86
CA HIS A 132 0.24 11.95 6.24
C HIS A 132 -0.57 12.84 5.28
N ASP A 133 -0.90 12.37 4.07
CA ASP A 133 -1.65 13.13 3.07
C ASP A 133 -2.42 12.20 2.10
N LYS A 134 -3.05 12.81 1.07
CA LYS A 134 -3.71 12.14 -0.07
C LYS A 134 -4.70 11.04 0.34
N ILE A 135 -5.84 11.44 0.89
CA ILE A 135 -6.88 10.54 1.42
C ILE A 135 -7.36 9.51 0.40
N GLU A 136 -7.44 9.88 -0.88
CA GLU A 136 -7.81 8.94 -1.95
C GLU A 136 -6.78 7.83 -2.14
N MET A 137 -5.48 8.12 -2.02
CA MET A 137 -4.47 7.08 -2.10
C MET A 137 -4.47 6.16 -0.90
N PHE A 138 -4.73 6.69 0.30
CA PHE A 138 -4.93 5.86 1.48
C PHE A 138 -6.09 4.87 1.26
N GLU A 139 -7.25 5.33 0.79
CA GLU A 139 -8.38 4.44 0.56
C GLU A 139 -8.11 3.41 -0.53
N ARG A 140 -7.47 3.79 -1.64
CA ARG A 140 -7.12 2.86 -2.73
C ARG A 140 -6.12 1.79 -2.27
N LEU A 141 -5.12 2.18 -1.50
CA LEU A 141 -4.16 1.26 -0.90
C LEU A 141 -4.87 0.31 0.07
N LEU A 142 -5.69 0.85 0.99
CA LEU A 142 -6.45 0.04 1.93
C LEU A 142 -7.35 -0.94 1.19
N ARG A 143 -8.14 -0.49 0.21
CA ARG A 143 -9.02 -1.34 -0.61
C ARG A 143 -8.29 -2.46 -1.34
N SER A 144 -7.06 -2.20 -1.78
CA SER A 144 -6.25 -3.17 -2.54
C SER A 144 -5.57 -4.20 -1.65
N LEU A 145 -5.38 -3.88 -0.36
CA LEU A 145 -4.81 -4.78 0.64
C LEU A 145 -5.88 -5.41 1.56
N TYR A 146 -7.09 -4.86 1.61
CA TYR A 146 -8.11 -5.23 2.58
C TYR A 146 -8.60 -6.67 2.39
N ALA A 147 -8.54 -7.44 3.46
CA ALA A 147 -9.21 -8.72 3.64
C ALA A 147 -9.76 -8.78 5.08
N PRO A 148 -10.96 -9.34 5.31
CA PRO A 148 -11.63 -9.28 6.60
C PRO A 148 -10.91 -10.07 7.71
N GLN A 149 -10.11 -11.08 7.36
CA GLN A 149 -9.33 -11.86 8.31
C GLN A 149 -8.02 -11.17 8.74
N ASN A 150 -7.52 -10.21 7.96
CA ASN A 150 -6.29 -9.46 8.27
C ASN A 150 -6.55 -8.38 9.32
N VAL A 151 -5.51 -7.66 9.75
CA VAL A 151 -5.64 -6.51 10.67
C VAL A 151 -4.78 -5.34 10.23
N TYR A 152 -5.30 -4.11 10.36
CA TYR A 152 -4.68 -2.91 9.82
C TYR A 152 -4.61 -1.82 10.90
N CYS A 153 -3.39 -1.43 11.26
CA CYS A 153 -3.15 -0.24 12.07
C CYS A 153 -2.76 0.92 11.16
N VAL A 154 -3.42 2.06 11.32
CA VAL A 154 -3.16 3.28 10.56
C VAL A 154 -2.56 4.33 11.47
N HIS A 155 -1.29 4.64 11.27
CA HIS A 155 -0.64 5.77 11.92
C HIS A 155 -0.77 7.00 11.03
N THR A 156 -1.59 7.96 11.47
CA THR A 156 -1.66 9.28 10.81
C THR A 156 -0.70 10.25 11.48
N ASP A 157 0.14 10.93 10.70
CA ASP A 157 1.02 11.97 11.24
C ASP A 157 0.23 13.04 12.00
N SER A 158 0.65 13.36 13.22
CA SER A 158 -0.07 14.28 14.09
C SER A 158 -0.13 15.71 13.53
N LYS A 159 0.78 16.07 12.61
CA LYS A 159 0.76 17.39 11.94
C LYS A 159 -0.08 17.43 10.66
N SER A 160 -0.66 16.31 10.23
CA SER A 160 -1.56 16.29 9.08
C SER A 160 -2.80 17.18 9.32
N PRO A 161 -3.39 17.77 8.27
CA PRO A 161 -4.60 18.60 8.42
C PRO A 161 -5.72 17.88 9.18
N ALA A 162 -6.45 18.60 10.03
CA ALA A 162 -7.50 18.01 10.87
C ALA A 162 -8.55 17.24 10.05
N ALA A 163 -9.00 17.80 8.92
CA ALA A 163 -9.95 17.14 8.02
C ALA A 163 -9.42 15.81 7.46
N PHE A 164 -8.11 15.72 7.20
CA PHE A 164 -7.49 14.46 6.76
C PHE A 164 -7.52 13.42 7.88
N GLN A 165 -7.13 13.79 9.09
CA GLN A 165 -7.15 12.87 10.24
C GLN A 165 -8.58 12.38 10.54
N GLU A 166 -9.58 13.27 10.44
CA GLU A 166 -10.99 12.93 10.63
C GLU A 166 -11.47 11.95 9.55
N ALA A 167 -11.15 12.19 8.29
CA ALA A 167 -11.50 11.29 7.20
C ALA A 167 -10.86 9.90 7.36
N VAL A 168 -9.59 9.82 7.80
CA VAL A 168 -8.93 8.54 8.09
C VAL A 168 -9.66 7.79 9.20
N ARG A 169 -10.01 8.47 10.31
CA ARG A 169 -10.79 7.87 11.40
C ARG A 169 -12.15 7.36 10.92
N ALA A 170 -12.84 8.14 10.08
CA ALA A 170 -14.15 7.77 9.56
C ALA A 170 -14.09 6.56 8.62
N ILE A 171 -13.05 6.47 7.76
CA ILE A 171 -12.80 5.28 6.93
C ILE A 171 -12.49 4.06 7.82
N ALA A 172 -11.59 4.20 8.79
CA ALA A 172 -11.20 3.11 9.68
C ALA A 172 -12.41 2.57 10.47
N ALA A 173 -13.28 3.46 10.99
CA ALA A 173 -14.49 3.09 11.73
C ALA A 173 -15.48 2.25 10.91
N CYS A 174 -15.39 2.27 9.58
CA CYS A 174 -16.18 1.41 8.72
C CYS A 174 -15.69 -0.03 8.65
N PHE A 175 -14.63 -0.44 9.34
CA PHE A 175 -14.15 -1.82 9.33
C PHE A 175 -13.82 -2.29 10.75
N PRO A 176 -14.21 -3.51 11.14
CA PRO A 176 -13.94 -4.01 12.50
C PRO A 176 -12.45 -4.32 12.75
N ASN A 177 -11.67 -4.50 11.69
CA ASN A 177 -10.27 -4.91 11.70
C ASN A 177 -9.31 -3.81 11.22
N VAL A 178 -9.79 -2.57 11.07
CA VAL A 178 -8.97 -1.38 10.76
C VAL A 178 -9.10 -0.39 11.90
N PHE A 179 -7.99 0.10 12.43
CA PHE A 179 -8.01 1.08 13.51
C PHE A 179 -6.88 2.09 13.36
N VAL A 180 -7.07 3.28 13.92
CA VAL A 180 -6.02 4.30 14.01
C VAL A 180 -5.15 4.01 15.22
N ALA A 181 -3.83 4.16 15.07
CA ALA A 181 -2.87 3.92 16.15
C ALA A 181 -3.22 4.74 17.41
N SER A 182 -3.06 4.12 18.57
CA SER A 182 -3.34 4.72 19.88
C SER A 182 -2.40 5.86 20.25
N ARG A 183 -1.23 5.93 19.60
CA ARG A 183 -0.23 7.00 19.72
C ARG A 183 0.18 7.48 18.34
N LEU A 184 0.05 8.78 18.11
CA LEU A 184 0.41 9.44 16.87
C LEU A 184 1.62 10.35 17.06
N GLU A 185 2.61 10.19 16.19
CA GLU A 185 3.86 10.94 16.19
C GLU A 185 3.80 12.11 15.19
N ASN A 186 4.52 13.19 15.52
CA ASN A 186 4.88 14.23 14.56
C ASN A 186 6.11 13.76 13.78
N VAL A 187 5.90 13.24 12.57
CA VAL A 187 6.97 12.53 11.85
C VAL A 187 7.90 13.52 11.15
N VAL A 188 9.12 13.68 11.65
CA VAL A 188 10.19 14.46 11.02
C VAL A 188 11.02 13.54 10.12
N TYR A 189 11.27 13.99 8.88
CA TYR A 189 12.06 13.23 7.91
C TYR A 189 13.44 12.87 8.47
N ALA A 190 13.86 11.62 8.24
CA ALA A 190 15.12 11.05 8.71
C ALA A 190 15.31 11.03 10.24
N SER A 191 14.27 11.29 11.05
CA SER A 191 14.35 11.17 12.50
C SER A 191 13.70 9.90 13.04
N TRP A 192 13.96 9.60 14.31
CA TRP A 192 13.35 8.49 15.06
C TRP A 192 11.83 8.42 14.95
N SER A 193 11.15 9.57 14.86
CA SER A 193 9.68 9.63 14.81
C SER A 193 9.08 8.78 13.67
N ARG A 194 9.77 8.60 12.54
CA ARG A 194 9.32 7.71 11.46
C ARG A 194 9.29 6.25 11.92
N LEU A 195 10.33 5.81 12.62
CA LEU A 195 10.44 4.47 13.17
C LEU A 195 9.45 4.26 14.34
N GLN A 196 9.29 5.28 15.19
CA GLN A 196 8.33 5.29 16.30
C GLN A 196 6.88 5.10 15.82
N ALA A 197 6.52 5.69 14.68
CA ALA A 197 5.19 5.51 14.08
C ALA A 197 4.87 4.03 13.80
N ASP A 198 5.84 3.27 13.26
CA ASP A 198 5.69 1.82 13.06
C ASP A 198 5.67 1.06 14.40
N LEU A 199 6.53 1.43 15.35
CA LEU A 199 6.55 0.81 16.69
C LEU A 199 5.21 0.99 17.43
N ASN A 200 4.59 2.16 17.33
CA ASN A 200 3.27 2.42 17.91
C ASN A 200 2.22 1.49 17.31
N CYS A 201 2.20 1.33 15.98
CA CYS A 201 1.30 0.38 15.34
C CYS A 201 1.60 -1.08 15.71
N MET A 202 2.87 -1.47 15.77
CA MET A 202 3.28 -2.81 16.19
C MET A 202 2.76 -3.15 17.60
N GLN A 203 2.86 -2.21 18.54
CA GLN A 203 2.37 -2.37 19.91
C GLN A 203 0.84 -2.58 19.95
N ASP A 204 0.10 -1.85 19.12
CA ASP A 204 -1.35 -1.99 19.02
C ASP A 204 -1.75 -3.31 18.34
N LEU A 205 -1.04 -3.70 17.27
CA LEU A 205 -1.27 -4.93 16.54
C LEU A 205 -1.02 -6.17 17.41
N LEU A 206 -0.03 -6.14 18.31
CA LEU A 206 0.20 -7.21 19.28
C LEU A 206 -1.00 -7.43 20.22
N ARG A 207 -1.77 -6.37 20.50
CA ARG A 207 -2.99 -6.42 21.35
C ARG A 207 -4.24 -6.85 20.59
N SER A 208 -4.17 -6.95 19.26
CA SER A 208 -5.30 -7.42 18.45
C SER A 208 -5.62 -8.88 18.77
N ALA A 209 -6.92 -9.22 18.78
CA ALA A 209 -7.39 -10.59 18.90
C ALA A 209 -7.11 -11.43 17.63
N VAL A 210 -6.79 -10.78 16.51
CA VAL A 210 -6.45 -11.48 15.26
C VAL A 210 -5.10 -12.19 15.42
N PRO A 211 -5.02 -13.51 15.23
CA PRO A 211 -3.77 -14.27 15.38
C PRO A 211 -2.89 -14.16 14.13
N TRP A 212 -2.48 -12.94 13.80
CA TRP A 212 -1.69 -12.65 12.61
C TRP A 212 -0.30 -13.28 12.66
N ARG A 213 0.22 -13.65 11.48
CA ARG A 213 1.48 -14.41 11.33
C ARG A 213 2.66 -13.49 11.04
N TYR A 214 2.45 -12.54 10.14
CA TYR A 214 3.44 -11.60 9.65
C TYR A 214 2.90 -10.17 9.69
N LEU A 215 3.80 -9.22 9.88
CA LEU A 215 3.57 -7.80 9.75
C LEU A 215 4.29 -7.26 8.52
N LEU A 216 3.57 -6.47 7.72
CA LEU A 216 4.11 -5.65 6.64
C LEU A 216 3.86 -4.19 6.98
N ASN A 217 4.87 -3.34 6.85
CA ASN A 217 4.66 -1.90 6.95
C ASN A 217 4.54 -1.24 5.57
N THR A 218 3.77 -0.17 5.52
CA THR A 218 3.46 0.60 4.32
C THR A 218 3.50 2.10 4.60
N CYS A 219 3.67 2.88 3.54
CA CYS A 219 3.48 4.32 3.52
C CYS A 219 2.39 4.71 2.51
N GLY A 220 1.91 5.96 2.58
CA GLY A 220 0.81 6.45 1.72
C GLY A 220 1.07 6.49 0.20
N THR A 221 2.28 6.15 -0.27
CA THR A 221 2.66 6.11 -1.70
C THR A 221 2.99 4.70 -2.19
N ASP A 222 2.69 3.70 -1.36
CA ASP A 222 2.85 2.29 -1.71
C ASP A 222 1.65 1.76 -2.47
N PHE A 223 1.87 0.68 -3.24
CA PHE A 223 0.80 -0.09 -3.82
C PHE A 223 1.16 -1.59 -3.92
N PRO A 224 0.22 -2.52 -3.69
CA PRO A 224 0.48 -3.94 -3.91
C PRO A 224 0.75 -4.25 -5.38
N ILE A 225 1.59 -5.27 -5.60
CA ILE A 225 1.83 -5.88 -6.92
C ILE A 225 1.58 -7.39 -6.89
N LYS A 226 0.95 -7.86 -5.81
CA LYS A 226 0.51 -9.23 -5.53
C LYS A 226 -0.86 -9.19 -4.88
N THR A 227 -1.69 -10.19 -5.18
CA THR A 227 -2.97 -10.41 -4.48
C THR A 227 -2.74 -10.86 -3.04
N ASN A 228 -3.76 -10.80 -2.18
CA ASN A 228 -3.63 -11.30 -0.79
C ASN A 228 -3.24 -12.79 -0.76
N ALA A 229 -3.82 -13.64 -1.62
CA ALA A 229 -3.42 -15.04 -1.75
C ALA A 229 -1.94 -15.22 -2.13
N GLU A 230 -1.42 -14.43 -3.06
CA GLU A 230 -0.01 -14.48 -3.44
C GLU A 230 0.92 -13.97 -2.34
N ILE A 231 0.51 -12.93 -1.60
CA ILE A 231 1.23 -12.47 -0.42
C ILE A 231 1.28 -13.60 0.62
N VAL A 232 0.14 -14.24 0.94
CA VAL A 232 0.07 -15.39 1.85
C VAL A 232 1.04 -16.49 1.42
N ARG A 233 1.03 -16.89 0.14
CA ARG A 233 1.93 -17.94 -0.38
C ARG A 233 3.39 -17.54 -0.28
N ALA A 234 3.76 -16.32 -0.66
CA ALA A 234 5.13 -15.82 -0.53
C ALA A 234 5.60 -15.80 0.93
N LEU A 235 4.73 -15.43 1.86
CA LEU A 235 5.03 -15.45 3.30
C LEU A 235 5.15 -16.87 3.87
N LYS A 236 4.34 -17.83 3.39
CA LYS A 236 4.49 -19.25 3.77
C LYS A 236 5.85 -19.82 3.36
N VAL A 237 6.39 -19.42 2.21
CA VAL A 237 7.73 -19.83 1.73
C VAL A 237 8.85 -19.39 2.69
N LEU A 238 8.66 -18.29 3.44
CA LEU A 238 9.64 -17.85 4.43
C LEU A 238 9.79 -18.81 5.61
N GLN A 239 8.81 -19.69 5.86
CA GLN A 239 8.84 -20.69 6.93
C GLN A 239 9.20 -20.09 8.30
N GLY A 240 8.60 -18.94 8.65
CA GLY A 240 8.86 -18.25 9.92
C GLY A 240 10.12 -17.38 9.95
N ARG A 241 10.81 -17.20 8.82
CA ARG A 241 11.90 -16.21 8.69
C ARG A 241 11.35 -14.82 8.36
N ASN A 242 12.09 -13.78 8.76
CA ASN A 242 11.84 -12.41 8.34
C ASN A 242 12.42 -12.17 6.93
N SER A 243 11.94 -11.14 6.23
CA SER A 243 12.50 -10.69 4.95
C SER A 243 12.53 -9.16 4.90
N LEU A 244 13.73 -8.60 4.79
CA LEU A 244 13.98 -7.18 4.58
C LEU A 244 15.41 -6.98 4.08
N GLU A 245 15.66 -5.82 3.47
CA GLU A 245 17.01 -5.42 3.09
C GLU A 245 17.89 -5.34 4.34
N SER A 246 19.04 -6.01 4.30
CA SER A 246 20.00 -6.05 5.40
C SER A 246 21.37 -6.42 4.85
N GLU A 247 22.18 -5.39 4.64
CA GLU A 247 23.50 -5.45 3.99
C GLU A 247 24.57 -4.84 4.88
N LYS A 248 25.83 -5.12 4.53
CA LYS A 248 26.97 -4.51 5.21
C LYS A 248 26.99 -3.01 4.93
N PRO A 249 27.12 -2.16 5.96
CA PRO A 249 27.00 -0.73 5.78
C PRO A 249 28.22 -0.15 5.05
N SER A 250 27.96 0.72 4.07
CA SER A 250 29.01 1.54 3.44
C SER A 250 29.57 2.57 4.42
N ALA A 251 30.71 3.19 4.10
CA ALA A 251 31.29 4.25 4.93
C ALA A 251 30.32 5.43 5.12
N ALA A 252 29.61 5.83 4.06
CA ALA A 252 28.63 6.90 4.10
C ALA A 252 27.42 6.55 4.99
N LYS A 253 26.96 5.29 4.97
CA LYS A 253 25.87 4.84 5.86
C LYS A 253 26.34 4.79 7.32
N ARG A 254 27.56 4.31 7.59
CA ARG A 254 28.12 4.29 8.96
C ARG A 254 28.17 5.67 9.62
N ALA A 255 28.44 6.73 8.86
CA ALA A 255 28.46 8.09 9.38
C ALA A 255 27.14 8.55 10.03
N ARG A 256 26.01 7.90 9.70
CA ARG A 256 24.67 8.26 10.19
C ARG A 256 24.44 7.97 11.68
N TRP A 257 25.25 7.10 12.28
CA TRP A 257 25.12 6.73 13.70
C TRP A 257 26.42 6.90 14.50
N GLN A 258 27.44 7.55 13.91
CA GLN A 258 28.68 7.91 14.61
C GLN A 258 28.51 9.13 15.52
N TYR A 259 27.58 10.03 15.19
CA TYR A 259 27.37 11.28 15.89
C TYR A 259 25.91 11.41 16.36
N HIS A 260 25.71 12.16 17.43
CA HIS A 260 24.38 12.55 17.89
C HIS A 260 23.73 13.47 16.87
N HIS A 261 22.43 13.29 16.64
CA HIS A 261 21.61 14.13 15.80
C HIS A 261 20.47 14.73 16.61
N GLU A 262 20.23 16.01 16.42
CA GLU A 262 19.15 16.75 17.08
C GLU A 262 18.02 17.03 16.09
N VAL A 263 16.79 17.00 16.59
CA VAL A 263 15.58 17.24 15.80
C VAL A 263 15.09 18.66 16.06
N GLY A 264 15.38 19.57 15.12
CA GLY A 264 14.77 20.89 15.05
C GLY A 264 13.66 20.94 13.99
N LYS A 265 13.64 21.99 13.16
CA LYS A 265 12.82 22.03 11.93
C LYS A 265 13.20 20.92 10.95
N ALA A 266 14.47 20.56 10.95
CA ALA A 266 15.04 19.40 10.27
C ALA A 266 16.01 18.71 11.24
N ILE A 267 16.35 17.46 10.94
CA ILE A 267 17.39 16.76 11.68
C ILE A 267 18.78 17.28 11.28
N SER A 268 19.65 17.51 12.26
CA SER A 268 21.02 17.97 12.03
C SER A 268 22.02 17.18 12.88
N ARG A 269 23.17 16.87 12.28
CA ARG A 269 24.30 16.22 12.97
C ARG A 269 24.97 17.21 13.92
N THR A 270 25.23 16.80 15.15
CA THR A 270 26.03 17.56 16.13
C THR A 270 27.52 17.18 16.05
N ALA A 271 28.35 17.85 16.85
CA ALA A 271 29.77 17.48 17.00
C ALA A 271 29.99 16.35 18.03
N VAL A 272 28.95 15.89 18.73
CA VAL A 272 29.08 14.91 19.81
C VAL A 272 29.13 13.51 19.21
N GLU A 273 30.20 12.78 19.48
CA GLU A 273 30.35 11.37 19.09
C GLU A 273 29.50 10.46 19.97
N LYS A 274 28.85 9.47 19.35
CA LYS A 274 28.07 8.46 20.07
C LYS A 274 28.97 7.35 20.57
N LEU A 275 28.61 6.79 21.71
CA LEU A 275 29.14 5.49 22.14
C LEU A 275 28.79 4.40 21.11
N PRO A 276 29.59 3.32 21.01
CA PRO A 276 29.25 2.17 20.19
C PRO A 276 27.85 1.62 20.50
N PRO A 277 27.15 1.02 19.51
CA PRO A 277 25.84 0.42 19.74
C PRO A 277 25.93 -0.66 20.83
N PRO A 278 24.93 -0.80 21.71
CA PRO A 278 24.93 -1.76 22.81
C PRO A 278 24.61 -3.19 22.32
N LEU A 279 25.32 -3.65 21.28
CA LEU A 279 25.12 -4.93 20.60
C LEU A 279 26.44 -5.71 20.56
N SER A 280 26.37 -7.02 20.70
CA SER A 280 27.52 -7.93 20.56
C SER A 280 27.78 -8.34 19.10
N HIS A 281 26.94 -7.91 18.17
CA HIS A 281 27.03 -8.22 16.73
C HIS A 281 27.09 -6.93 15.90
N PRO A 282 27.53 -7.01 14.63
CA PRO A 282 27.65 -5.83 13.77
C PRO A 282 26.31 -5.13 13.50
N MET A 283 26.42 -3.85 13.14
CA MET A 283 25.35 -3.05 12.54
C MET A 283 25.19 -3.37 11.06
N PHE A 284 23.95 -3.31 10.58
CA PHE A 284 23.58 -3.51 9.18
C PHE A 284 22.74 -2.33 8.68
N THR A 285 22.69 -2.15 7.35
CA THR A 285 21.86 -1.13 6.70
C THR A 285 20.83 -1.80 5.80
N GLY A 286 19.70 -1.13 5.60
CA GLY A 286 18.69 -1.49 4.62
C GLY A 286 17.76 -0.30 4.39
N ASN A 287 16.47 -0.60 4.20
CA ASN A 287 15.44 0.42 4.07
C ASN A 287 14.36 0.29 5.16
N ALA A 288 13.41 1.23 5.16
CA ALA A 288 12.36 1.31 6.16
C ALA A 288 11.28 0.21 6.06
N TYR A 289 11.25 -0.57 4.96
CA TYR A 289 10.16 -1.50 4.65
C TYR A 289 10.51 -2.93 5.01
N ILE A 290 9.61 -3.60 5.73
CA ILE A 290 9.88 -4.89 6.36
C ILE A 290 8.74 -5.89 6.20
N VAL A 291 9.11 -7.16 6.19
CA VAL A 291 8.22 -8.32 6.41
C VAL A 291 8.79 -9.08 7.60
N VAL A 292 8.08 -9.06 8.72
CA VAL A 292 8.56 -9.67 9.98
C VAL A 292 7.50 -10.51 10.65
N THR A 293 7.92 -11.55 11.37
CA THR A 293 7.00 -12.43 12.11
C THR A 293 6.40 -11.74 13.33
N ARG A 294 5.23 -12.20 13.79
CA ARG A 294 4.65 -11.77 15.07
C ARG A 294 5.60 -11.96 16.25
N GLY A 295 6.33 -13.09 16.27
CA GLY A 295 7.33 -13.36 17.30
C GLY A 295 8.47 -12.34 17.30
N PHE A 296 8.92 -11.90 16.12
CA PHE A 296 9.94 -10.84 16.03
C PHE A 296 9.43 -9.52 16.59
N VAL A 297 8.21 -9.13 16.24
CA VAL A 297 7.59 -7.90 16.76
C VAL A 297 7.48 -7.94 18.29
N GLN A 298 7.01 -9.05 18.85
CA GLN A 298 6.95 -9.24 20.31
C GLN A 298 8.35 -9.17 20.95
N HIS A 299 9.33 -9.85 20.36
CA HIS A 299 10.71 -9.87 20.86
C HIS A 299 11.33 -8.47 20.96
N ILE A 300 11.04 -7.56 20.02
CA ILE A 300 11.54 -6.18 20.06
C ILE A 300 11.11 -5.44 21.33
N PHE A 301 9.89 -5.69 21.81
CA PHE A 301 9.34 -5.04 23.00
C PHE A 301 9.68 -5.76 24.32
N GLU A 302 10.11 -7.02 24.28
CA GLU A 302 10.39 -7.82 25.49
C GLU A 302 11.89 -7.99 25.75
N ASN A 303 12.72 -8.00 24.71
CA ASN A 303 14.14 -8.25 24.83
C ASN A 303 14.90 -7.00 25.33
N PRO A 304 15.61 -7.06 26.45
CA PRO A 304 16.31 -5.88 27.01
C PRO A 304 17.41 -5.33 26.09
N THR A 305 18.08 -6.18 25.32
CA THR A 305 19.13 -5.76 24.37
C THR A 305 18.51 -5.02 23.20
N ALA A 306 17.39 -5.51 22.66
CA ALA A 306 16.64 -4.81 21.61
C ALA A 306 16.15 -3.44 22.10
N GLN A 307 15.57 -3.36 23.30
CA GLN A 307 15.12 -2.09 23.90
C GLN A 307 16.27 -1.09 24.11
N LYS A 308 17.40 -1.54 24.65
CA LYS A 308 18.60 -0.68 24.81
C LYS A 308 19.12 -0.18 23.47
N PHE A 309 19.10 -1.02 22.43
CA PHE A 309 19.49 -0.62 21.08
C PHE A 309 18.52 0.39 20.46
N LEU A 310 17.22 0.19 20.62
CA LEU A 310 16.20 1.16 20.19
C LEU A 310 16.40 2.52 20.87
N GLU A 311 16.66 2.54 22.18
CA GLU A 311 16.96 3.78 22.91
C GLU A 311 18.22 4.46 22.36
N TRP A 312 19.30 3.69 22.16
CA TRP A 312 20.54 4.20 21.60
C TRP A 312 20.36 4.77 20.18
N ALA A 313 19.40 4.28 19.39
CA ALA A 313 19.19 4.69 18.01
C ALA A 313 18.35 5.98 17.84
N LYS A 314 17.72 6.50 18.91
CA LYS A 314 16.78 7.64 18.85
C LYS A 314 17.36 8.93 18.28
N ASP A 315 18.64 9.15 18.45
CA ASP A 315 19.38 10.34 18.03
C ASP A 315 20.38 10.01 16.90
N THR A 316 20.07 9.00 16.08
CA THR A 316 20.79 8.69 14.84
C THR A 316 20.05 9.25 13.62
N TYR A 317 20.73 9.36 12.49
CA TYR A 317 20.13 9.82 11.23
C TYR A 317 19.52 8.67 10.43
N SER A 318 18.26 8.79 10.05
CA SER A 318 17.47 7.77 9.35
C SER A 318 17.53 6.39 10.03
N PRO A 319 17.14 6.29 11.33
CA PRO A 319 17.20 5.03 12.08
C PRO A 319 16.39 3.89 11.47
N ASP A 320 15.34 4.22 10.73
CA ASP A 320 14.54 3.29 9.94
C ASP A 320 15.35 2.52 8.87
N GLU A 321 16.50 3.06 8.42
CA GLU A 321 17.39 2.42 7.44
C GLU A 321 18.51 1.57 8.06
N HIS A 322 18.59 1.43 9.40
CA HIS A 322 19.58 0.55 10.03
C HIS A 322 19.06 -0.22 11.24
N VAL A 323 18.03 0.25 11.94
CA VAL A 323 17.48 -0.45 13.10
C VAL A 323 16.89 -1.80 12.70
N TRP A 324 16.02 -1.84 11.70
CA TRP A 324 15.41 -3.09 11.25
C TRP A 324 16.43 -4.07 10.69
N ALA A 325 17.28 -3.57 9.79
CA ALA A 325 18.36 -4.34 9.17
C ALA A 325 19.30 -4.95 10.22
N THR A 326 19.52 -4.25 11.34
CA THR A 326 20.37 -4.74 12.43
C THR A 326 19.63 -5.72 13.34
N LEU A 327 18.40 -5.41 13.77
CA LEU A 327 17.63 -6.27 14.66
C LEU A 327 17.26 -7.62 14.02
N THR A 328 17.02 -7.66 12.71
CA THR A 328 16.78 -8.94 12.01
C THR A 328 18.01 -9.84 11.93
N ARG A 329 19.19 -9.36 12.37
CA ARG A 329 20.45 -10.12 12.46
C ARG A 329 20.82 -10.48 13.90
N MET A 330 19.98 -10.09 14.87
CA MET A 330 20.21 -10.34 16.28
C MET A 330 20.11 -11.85 16.58
N PRO A 331 21.17 -12.48 17.14
CA PRO A 331 21.11 -13.87 17.54
C PRO A 331 19.96 -14.12 18.54
N GLY A 332 19.14 -15.13 18.28
CA GLY A 332 18.00 -15.49 19.13
C GLY A 332 16.72 -14.70 18.87
N ALA A 333 16.73 -13.67 18.02
CA ALA A 333 15.49 -13.01 17.62
C ALA A 333 14.66 -13.93 16.68
N PRO A 334 13.33 -14.05 16.87
CA PRO A 334 12.49 -14.90 16.03
C PRO A 334 12.56 -14.51 14.55
N GLY A 335 12.76 -15.50 13.69
CA GLY A 335 12.89 -15.29 12.24
C GLY A 335 14.16 -14.56 11.79
N ALA A 336 15.13 -14.35 12.69
CA ALA A 336 16.39 -13.68 12.36
C ALA A 336 17.22 -14.45 11.32
N LEU A 337 18.03 -13.70 10.58
CA LEU A 337 19.03 -14.21 9.67
C LEU A 337 20.40 -14.18 10.35
N PRO A 338 21.30 -15.14 10.08
CA PRO A 338 22.67 -15.06 10.55
C PRO A 338 23.34 -13.75 10.08
N HIS A 339 24.24 -13.21 10.91
CA HIS A 339 24.97 -11.97 10.61
C HIS A 339 26.16 -12.16 9.67
N ASN A 340 26.40 -13.37 9.15
CA ASN A 340 27.44 -13.62 8.15
C ASN A 340 27.05 -12.99 6.80
N ASP A 341 28.03 -12.42 6.10
CA ASP A 341 27.83 -11.72 4.83
C ASP A 341 27.16 -12.58 3.74
N LYS A 342 27.26 -13.91 3.82
CA LYS A 342 26.55 -14.84 2.90
C LYS A 342 25.02 -14.75 2.96
N PHE A 343 24.47 -14.17 4.03
CA PHE A 343 23.04 -14.01 4.20
C PHE A 343 22.57 -12.59 3.89
N GLN A 344 23.42 -11.73 3.32
CA GLN A 344 23.00 -10.39 2.92
C GLN A 344 21.82 -10.44 1.94
N LEU A 345 20.87 -9.53 2.13
CA LEU A 345 19.72 -9.37 1.25
C LEU A 345 19.69 -7.92 0.80
N SER A 346 19.88 -7.70 -0.50
CA SER A 346 19.63 -6.40 -1.13
C SER A 346 18.13 -6.11 -1.23
N ASP A 347 17.78 -4.88 -1.58
CA ASP A 347 16.42 -4.46 -1.88
C ASP A 347 15.77 -5.32 -2.98
N MET A 348 16.51 -5.64 -4.04
CA MET A 348 16.04 -6.48 -5.14
C MET A 348 15.82 -7.94 -4.74
N ASN A 349 16.54 -8.45 -3.73
CA ASN A 349 16.41 -9.84 -3.26
C ASN A 349 15.40 -9.99 -2.11
N ALA A 350 15.19 -8.94 -1.31
CA ALA A 350 14.19 -8.95 -0.25
C ALA A 350 12.76 -8.90 -0.81
N LEU A 351 11.80 -9.44 -0.07
CA LEU A 351 10.38 -9.45 -0.46
C LEU A 351 9.62 -8.11 -0.32
N PRO A 352 9.87 -7.25 0.71
CA PRO A 352 8.89 -6.22 1.07
C PRO A 352 8.57 -5.22 -0.03
N ARG A 353 9.60 -4.71 -0.73
CA ARG A 353 9.43 -3.51 -1.55
C ARG A 353 10.28 -3.49 -2.81
N LEU A 354 9.62 -3.28 -3.95
CA LEU A 354 10.28 -2.91 -5.21
C LEU A 354 10.39 -1.38 -5.33
N VAL A 355 11.61 -0.87 -5.45
CA VAL A 355 11.92 0.55 -5.61
C VAL A 355 12.91 0.73 -6.76
N LYS A 356 12.64 1.66 -7.67
CA LYS A 356 13.63 2.11 -8.66
C LYS A 356 14.31 3.40 -8.20
N TRP A 357 15.63 3.34 -8.11
CA TRP A 357 16.51 4.48 -7.91
C TRP A 357 17.09 4.98 -9.22
N GLN A 358 16.94 6.28 -9.48
CA GLN A 358 17.30 6.96 -10.73
C GLN A 358 18.73 6.64 -11.21
N TYR A 359 19.68 6.58 -10.29
CA TYR A 359 21.11 6.38 -10.59
C TYR A 359 21.50 4.91 -10.86
N LEU A 360 20.55 3.97 -10.74
CA LEU A 360 20.74 2.55 -11.07
C LEU A 360 19.87 2.12 -12.26
N GLU A 361 19.00 2.99 -12.77
CA GLU A 361 18.18 2.71 -13.94
C GLU A 361 19.04 2.57 -15.19
N GLY A 362 18.69 1.63 -16.07
CA GLY A 362 19.40 1.44 -17.33
C GLY A 362 18.90 0.21 -18.07
N ASP A 363 19.68 -0.27 -19.03
CA ASP A 363 19.35 -1.48 -19.79
C ASP A 363 19.67 -2.73 -18.95
N PRO A 364 18.68 -3.56 -18.57
CA PRO A 364 18.94 -4.77 -17.81
C PRO A 364 19.84 -5.78 -18.54
N SER A 365 19.81 -5.79 -19.88
CA SER A 365 20.72 -6.64 -20.67
C SER A 365 22.18 -6.18 -20.58
N ARG A 366 22.43 -4.97 -20.07
CA ARG A 366 23.75 -4.37 -19.88
C ARG A 366 24.13 -4.21 -18.40
N GLY A 367 23.42 -4.88 -17.50
CA GLY A 367 23.77 -4.97 -16.08
C GLY A 367 23.04 -3.99 -15.16
N ALA A 368 22.07 -3.21 -15.65
CA ALA A 368 21.19 -2.45 -14.76
C ALA A 368 20.23 -3.41 -14.01
N PRO A 369 19.92 -3.19 -12.71
CA PRO A 369 18.97 -4.02 -11.99
C PRO A 369 17.53 -3.89 -12.54
N TYR A 370 17.20 -2.77 -13.20
CA TYR A 370 15.87 -2.50 -13.69
C TYR A 370 15.84 -1.45 -14.82
N PRO A 371 14.81 -1.50 -15.69
CA PRO A 371 14.66 -0.55 -16.80
C PRO A 371 14.39 0.87 -16.30
N PRO A 372 14.59 1.90 -17.16
CA PRO A 372 14.28 3.29 -16.84
C PRO A 372 12.85 3.50 -16.35
N CYS A 373 12.67 4.50 -15.49
CA CYS A 373 11.37 4.94 -15.00
C CYS A 373 10.53 5.48 -16.17
N SER A 374 9.27 5.05 -16.29
CA SER A 374 8.34 5.59 -17.28
C SER A 374 7.52 6.78 -16.76
N GLY A 375 7.58 7.05 -15.45
CA GLY A 375 6.96 8.19 -14.80
C GLY A 375 7.95 9.35 -14.57
N ARG A 376 8.11 9.77 -13.32
CA ARG A 376 9.05 10.85 -12.94
C ARG A 376 9.84 10.52 -11.68
N HIS A 377 11.00 11.12 -11.50
CA HIS A 377 11.79 10.98 -10.27
C HIS A 377 11.45 12.07 -9.25
N GLN A 378 11.34 11.67 -7.99
CA GLN A 378 11.28 12.60 -6.86
C GLN A 378 12.27 12.14 -5.79
N ARG A 379 13.27 12.99 -5.49
CA ARG A 379 14.39 12.66 -4.58
C ARG A 379 15.08 11.34 -4.99
N SER A 380 15.36 11.21 -6.29
CA SER A 380 15.99 10.05 -6.91
C SER A 380 15.21 8.72 -6.87
N VAL A 381 13.95 8.72 -6.39
CA VAL A 381 13.07 7.55 -6.46
C VAL A 381 12.08 7.73 -7.60
N CYS A 382 11.91 6.69 -8.43
CA CYS A 382 10.88 6.65 -9.47
C CYS A 382 9.48 6.66 -8.83
N ILE A 383 8.65 7.61 -9.26
CA ILE A 383 7.21 7.54 -9.16
C ILE A 383 6.76 6.84 -10.44
N TYR A 384 6.29 5.60 -10.31
CA TYR A 384 6.02 4.71 -11.43
C TYR A 384 4.98 5.30 -12.38
N GLY A 385 5.26 5.14 -13.68
CA GLY A 385 4.31 5.40 -14.75
C GLY A 385 3.69 4.11 -15.26
N VAL A 386 2.73 4.24 -16.17
CA VAL A 386 1.99 3.11 -16.75
C VAL A 386 2.91 2.15 -17.54
N GLY A 387 4.02 2.65 -18.08
CA GLY A 387 5.02 1.83 -18.78
C GLY A 387 5.84 0.93 -17.86
N ASP A 388 5.84 1.17 -16.54
CA ASP A 388 6.55 0.34 -15.57
C ASP A 388 5.76 -0.90 -15.15
N VAL A 389 4.43 -0.92 -15.38
CA VAL A 389 3.49 -1.92 -14.82
C VAL A 389 3.83 -3.35 -15.25
N ALA A 390 4.08 -3.58 -16.55
CA ALA A 390 4.34 -4.92 -17.07
C ALA A 390 5.59 -5.56 -16.45
N TRP A 391 6.69 -4.80 -16.40
CA TRP A 391 7.94 -5.26 -15.80
C TRP A 391 7.81 -5.42 -14.28
N MET A 392 7.14 -4.49 -13.62
CA MET A 392 6.91 -4.51 -12.17
C MET A 392 6.16 -5.77 -11.73
N LEU A 393 5.12 -6.18 -12.46
CA LEU A 393 4.33 -7.36 -12.12
C LEU A 393 5.10 -8.69 -12.25
N GLN A 394 6.24 -8.69 -12.96
CA GLN A 394 7.13 -9.85 -13.07
C GLN A 394 8.06 -10.01 -11.86
N GLN A 395 8.19 -8.99 -11.01
CA GLN A 395 9.09 -9.02 -9.85
C GLN A 395 8.47 -9.80 -8.70
N HIS A 396 9.29 -10.42 -7.83
CA HIS A 396 8.79 -11.22 -6.71
C HIS A 396 8.30 -10.40 -5.51
N HIS A 397 8.59 -9.10 -5.48
CA HIS A 397 8.20 -8.25 -4.35
C HIS A 397 6.70 -8.23 -4.13
N LEU A 398 6.31 -7.93 -2.88
CA LEU A 398 4.91 -7.93 -2.45
C LEU A 398 4.22 -6.61 -2.83
N LEU A 399 4.93 -5.51 -2.62
CA LEU A 399 4.47 -4.17 -2.93
C LEU A 399 5.59 -3.38 -3.64
N ALA A 400 5.22 -2.26 -4.27
CA ALA A 400 6.14 -1.34 -4.93
C ALA A 400 5.99 0.10 -4.39
N ASN A 401 7.05 0.91 -4.53
CA ASN A 401 7.11 2.33 -4.15
C ASN A 401 7.91 3.11 -5.23
N LYS A 402 7.43 4.25 -5.76
CA LYS A 402 6.30 5.09 -5.34
C LYS A 402 5.19 5.19 -6.38
N PHE A 403 3.98 5.49 -5.92
CA PHE A 403 2.82 5.82 -6.76
C PHE A 403 2.23 7.17 -6.38
N ASP A 404 1.78 7.92 -7.38
CA ASP A 404 1.11 9.20 -7.21
C ASP A 404 0.08 9.38 -8.34
N PRO A 405 -1.23 9.49 -8.04
CA PRO A 405 -2.26 9.72 -9.05
C PRO A 405 -2.05 11.00 -9.86
N GLN A 406 -1.31 11.97 -9.31
CA GLN A 406 -0.96 13.21 -10.02
C GLN A 406 0.18 13.03 -11.02
N VAL A 407 0.92 11.91 -10.95
CA VAL A 407 1.96 11.55 -11.91
C VAL A 407 1.38 10.64 -12.96
N ASP A 408 0.84 9.50 -12.53
CA ASP A 408 0.28 8.52 -13.43
C ASP A 408 -0.77 7.69 -12.69
N ASP A 409 -2.01 8.11 -12.82
CA ASP A 409 -3.13 7.39 -12.25
C ASP A 409 -3.49 6.11 -13.04
N ALA A 410 -3.16 6.05 -14.34
CA ALA A 410 -3.39 4.86 -15.16
C ALA A 410 -2.60 3.66 -14.63
N ALA A 411 -1.36 3.87 -14.17
CA ALA A 411 -0.56 2.84 -13.52
C ALA A 411 -1.31 2.22 -12.33
N ILE A 412 -1.88 3.05 -11.46
CA ILE A 412 -2.58 2.61 -10.25
C ILE A 412 -3.90 1.94 -10.61
N LEU A 413 -4.68 2.52 -11.54
CA LEU A 413 -5.93 1.92 -12.02
C LEU A 413 -5.72 0.52 -12.62
N CYS A 414 -4.67 0.35 -13.44
CA CYS A 414 -4.40 -0.94 -14.05
C CYS A 414 -3.88 -1.98 -13.06
N LEU A 415 -3.13 -1.57 -12.04
CA LEU A 415 -2.77 -2.47 -10.93
C LEU A 415 -4.01 -2.88 -10.13
N GLU A 416 -4.90 -1.94 -9.82
CA GLU A 416 -6.17 -2.22 -9.12
C GLU A 416 -7.05 -3.21 -9.89
N GLU A 417 -7.29 -2.94 -11.17
CA GLU A 417 -8.09 -3.82 -12.04
C GLU A 417 -7.45 -5.20 -12.18
N HIS A 418 -6.14 -5.25 -12.44
CA HIS A 418 -5.42 -6.50 -12.61
C HIS A 418 -5.46 -7.37 -11.35
N LEU A 419 -5.10 -6.80 -10.19
CA LEU A 419 -5.05 -7.54 -8.93
C LEU A 419 -6.46 -7.93 -8.47
N ARG A 420 -7.47 -7.07 -8.67
CA ARG A 420 -8.87 -7.40 -8.39
C ARG A 420 -9.33 -8.58 -9.24
N HIS A 421 -9.11 -8.52 -10.56
CA HIS A 421 -9.48 -9.58 -11.47
C HIS A 421 -8.75 -10.90 -11.11
N ARG A 422 -7.45 -10.84 -10.82
CA ARG A 422 -6.68 -12.02 -10.41
C ARG A 422 -7.13 -12.60 -9.08
N ALA A 423 -7.51 -11.78 -8.10
CA ALA A 423 -8.02 -12.27 -6.82
C ALA A 423 -9.38 -12.98 -6.97
N LEU A 424 -10.27 -12.45 -7.82
CA LEU A 424 -11.61 -13.01 -8.00
C LEU A 424 -11.63 -14.23 -8.94
N TYR A 425 -10.86 -14.19 -10.04
CA TYR A 425 -10.95 -15.19 -11.11
C TYR A 425 -9.69 -16.03 -11.29
N GLY A 426 -8.56 -15.64 -10.70
CA GLY A 426 -7.32 -16.41 -10.73
C GLY A 426 -7.45 -17.69 -9.90
N ARG A 427 -7.88 -18.78 -10.53
CA ARG A 427 -7.90 -20.11 -9.89
C ARG A 427 -6.46 -20.59 -9.69
N GLY A 428 -6.09 -20.92 -8.46
CA GLY A 428 -4.95 -21.81 -8.15
C GLY A 428 -3.62 -21.48 -8.85
N LEU A 429 -3.22 -20.22 -8.92
CA LEU A 429 -1.91 -19.81 -9.45
C LEU A 429 -0.83 -19.83 -8.37
#